data_AF-A0A941JFK4-F1
#
_entry.id   AF-A0A941JFK4-F1
#
_cell.length_a   1.000
_cell.length_b   1.000
_cell.length_c   1.000
_cell.angle_alpha   90.00
_cell.angle_beta   90.00
_cell.angle_gamma   90.00
#
_symmetry.space_group_name_H-M   'P 1'
#
loop_
_entity.id
_entity.type
_entity.pdbx_description
1 polymer ?
#
loop_
_entity_poly.entity_id
_entity_poly.type
_entity_poly.pdbx_seq_one_letter_code
_entity_poly.pdbx_strand_id
1 'polypeptide(L)' 'MDIKTIEAKVAELIENVILTQVDPDTLLIESGLVDSLAAVDVALAVEREFGCKIPPTEIDVHLESVHTLAAFIAERQGA' A
#
# COMPACT_ATOMS: atom_id res chain seq x y z
N MET A 1 -8.42 3.15 -14.36
CA MET A 1 -7.06 2.60 -14.19
C MET A 1 -7.24 1.19 -13.66
N ASP A 2 -6.64 0.18 -14.27
CA ASP A 2 -6.80 -1.22 -13.83
C ASP A 2 -6.17 -1.45 -12.45
N ILE A 3 -6.83 -2.23 -11.60
CA ILE A 3 -6.37 -2.52 -10.23
C ILE A 3 -4.96 -3.13 -10.21
N LYS A 4 -4.66 -3.98 -11.20
CA LYS A 4 -3.33 -4.58 -11.39
C LYS A 4 -2.21 -3.56 -11.58
N THR A 5 -2.51 -2.43 -12.23
CA THR A 5 -1.54 -1.34 -12.43
C THR A 5 -1.32 -0.58 -11.13
N ILE A 6 -2.36 -0.44 -10.31
CA ILE A 6 -2.26 0.18 -8.99
C ILE A 6 -1.50 -0.74 -8.04
N GLU A 7 -1.80 -2.04 -8.01
CA GLU A 7 -1.05 -3.04 -7.25
C GLU A 7 0.45 -3.02 -7.58
N ALA A 8 0.82 -3.04 -8.86
CA ALA A 8 2.22 -3.01 -9.26
C ALA A 8 2.94 -1.74 -8.79
N LYS A 9 2.28 -0.57 -8.91
CA LYS A 9 2.85 0.69 -8.43
C LYS A 9 2.94 0.76 -6.91
N VAL A 10 1.92 0.26 -6.21
CA VAL A 10 1.88 0.21 -4.75
C VAL A 10 2.96 -0.74 -4.24
N ALA A 11 3.15 -1.89 -4.89
CA ALA A 11 4.25 -2.81 -4.61
C ALA A 11 5.60 -2.09 -4.78
N GLU A 12 5.91 -1.51 -5.94
CA GLU A 12 7.17 -0.76 -6.16
C GLU A 12 7.40 0.33 -5.11
N LEU A 13 6.35 1.06 -4.74
CA LEU A 13 6.43 2.11 -3.73
C LEU A 13 6.72 1.53 -2.34
N ILE A 14 6.05 0.46 -1.96
CA ILE A 14 6.34 -0.26 -0.72
C ILE A 14 7.78 -0.76 -0.75
N GLU A 15 8.23 -1.38 -1.84
CA GLU A 15 9.62 -1.86 -1.98
C GLU A 15 10.66 -0.77 -1.75
N ASN A 16 10.38 0.46 -2.21
CA ASN A 16 11.24 1.62 -1.96
C ASN A 16 11.21 2.08 -0.50
N VAL A 17 10.07 1.94 0.19
CA VAL A 17 9.91 2.34 1.59
C VAL A 17 10.55 1.34 2.54
N ILE A 18 10.24 0.05 2.40
CA ILE A 18 10.76 -1.02 3.26
C ILE A 18 12.11 -1.58 2.79
N LEU A 19 12.63 -1.09 1.66
CA LEU A 19 13.91 -1.50 1.05
C LEU A 19 14.00 -3.02 0.84
N THR A 20 12.86 -3.66 0.61
CA THR A 20 12.75 -5.12 0.41
C THR A 20 11.73 -5.39 -0.67
N GLN A 21 11.94 -6.46 -1.44
CA GLN A 21 11.03 -6.83 -2.50
C GLN A 21 9.72 -7.37 -1.93
N VAL A 22 8.58 -6.97 -2.51
CA VAL A 22 7.24 -7.42 -2.15
C VAL A 22 6.44 -7.70 -3.41
N ASP A 23 6.05 -8.96 -3.58
CA ASP A 23 5.10 -9.32 -4.64
C ASP A 23 3.70 -8.76 -4.31
N PRO A 24 2.88 -8.47 -5.34
CA PRO A 24 1.49 -8.06 -5.15
C PRO A 24 0.64 -9.13 -4.43
N ASP A 25 1.02 -10.41 -4.52
CA ASP A 25 0.42 -11.52 -3.79
C ASP A 25 1.04 -11.73 -2.38
N THR A 26 2.05 -10.94 -2.00
CA THR A 26 2.67 -11.04 -0.67
C THR A 26 1.75 -10.44 0.39
N LEU A 27 1.44 -11.26 1.39
CA LEU A 27 0.77 -10.83 2.61
C LEU A 27 1.78 -10.04 3.47
N LEU A 28 1.71 -8.72 3.40
CA LEU A 28 2.64 -7.79 4.06
C LEU A 28 2.65 -7.95 5.59
N ILE A 29 1.47 -8.19 6.18
CA ILE A 29 1.31 -8.43 7.63
C ILE A 29 1.80 -9.82 8.02
N GLU A 30 1.39 -10.88 7.30
CA GLU A 30 1.83 -12.25 7.65
C GLU A 30 3.33 -12.44 7.43
N SER A 31 3.90 -11.77 6.43
CA SER A 31 5.35 -11.78 6.19
C SER A 31 6.12 -10.91 7.19
N GLY A 32 5.44 -10.12 8.03
CA GLY A 32 6.07 -9.20 8.99
C GLY A 32 6.91 -8.10 8.32
N LEU A 33 6.62 -7.77 7.05
CA LEU A 33 7.37 -6.77 6.29
C LEU A 33 6.91 -5.35 6.60
N VAL A 34 5.67 -5.20 7.07
CA VAL A 34 5.10 -3.91 7.47
C VAL A 34 4.99 -3.87 8.98
N ASP A 35 5.91 -3.15 9.61
CA ASP A 35 5.79 -2.69 10.98
C ASP A 35 4.91 -1.43 11.05
N SER A 36 4.40 -1.12 12.24
CA SER A 36 3.59 0.09 12.52
C SER A 36 4.25 1.40 12.07
N LEU A 37 5.58 1.45 11.96
CA LEU A 37 6.30 2.60 11.39
C LEU A 37 6.31 2.58 9.85
N ALA A 38 6.65 1.43 9.25
CA ALA A 38 6.67 1.24 7.81
C ALA A 38 5.28 1.49 7.19
N ALA A 39 4.23 1.11 7.91
CA ALA A 39 2.85 1.37 7.54
C ALA A 39 2.57 2.86 7.31
N VAL A 40 3.04 3.72 8.23
CA VAL A 40 2.89 5.17 8.15
C VAL A 40 3.69 5.74 6.99
N ASP A 41 4.93 5.28 6.79
CA ASP A 41 5.76 5.71 5.67
C ASP A 41 5.16 5.31 4.31
N VAL A 42 4.65 4.08 4.18
CA VAL A 42 3.97 3.60 2.97
C VAL A 42 2.74 4.46 2.69
N ALA A 43 1.88 4.69 3.69
CA ALA A 43 0.68 5.49 3.50
C ALA A 43 1.00 6.93 3.09
N LEU A 44 2.03 7.54 3.67
CA LEU A 44 2.49 8.88 3.32
C LEU A 44 3.05 8.93 1.89
N ALA A 45 3.76 7.88 1.48
CA ALA A 45 4.30 7.74 0.13
C ALA A 45 3.17 7.54 -0.89
N VAL A 46 2.17 6.70 -0.57
CA VAL A 46 0.94 6.53 -1.38
C VAL A 46 0.17 7.84 -1.49
N GLU A 47 -0.01 8.57 -0.38
CA GLU A 47 -0.65 9.88 -0.36
C GLU A 47 0.04 10.85 -1.32
N ARG A 48 1.37 10.83 -1.37
CA ARG A 48 2.17 11.69 -2.25
C ARG A 48 2.13 11.26 -3.71
N GLU A 49 2.20 9.97 -4.00
CA GLU A 49 2.18 9.46 -5.38
C GLU A 49 0.78 9.48 -6.00
N PHE A 50 -0.22 9.05 -5.25
CA PHE A 50 -1.58 8.82 -5.74
C PHE A 50 -2.56 9.92 -5.35
N GLY A 51 -2.20 10.79 -4.40
CA GLY A 51 -3.12 11.81 -3.86
C GLY A 51 -4.21 11.24 -2.94
N CYS A 52 -4.13 9.95 -2.59
CA CYS A 52 -5.14 9.25 -1.81
C CYS A 52 -4.82 9.30 -0.32
N LYS A 53 -5.68 9.96 0.48
CA LYS A 53 -5.51 10.03 1.93
C LYS A 53 -5.83 8.73 2.64
N ILE A 54 -4.85 8.12 3.30
CA ILE A 54 -5.07 6.92 4.13
C ILE A 54 -4.96 7.34 5.60
N PRO A 55 -6.06 7.31 6.37
CA PRO A 55 -5.98 7.67 7.77
C PRO A 55 -5.22 6.60 8.57
N PRO A 56 -4.40 7.01 9.57
CA PRO A 56 -3.55 6.10 10.33
C PRO A 56 -4.33 5.06 11.14
N THR A 57 -5.62 5.28 11.40
CA THR A 57 -6.51 4.32 12.06
C THR A 57 -6.96 3.17 11.16
N GLU A 58 -6.97 3.38 9.84
CA GLU A 58 -7.36 2.37 8.85
C GLU A 58 -6.15 1.76 8.14
N ILE A 59 -4.97 2.35 8.31
CA ILE A 59 -3.68 1.88 7.79
C ILE A 59 -3.48 0.40 8.09
N ASP A 60 -3.67 -0.02 9.35
CA ASP A 60 -3.40 -1.38 9.82
C ASP A 60 -4.27 -2.41 9.08
N VAL A 61 -5.52 -2.04 8.79
CA VAL A 61 -6.50 -2.89 8.10
C VAL A 61 -6.22 -2.94 6.60
N HIS A 62 -5.85 -1.81 5.99
CA HIS A 62 -5.63 -1.72 4.55
C HIS A 62 -4.24 -2.21 4.12
N LEU A 63 -3.25 -2.17 5.01
CA LEU A 63 -1.90 -2.71 4.78
C LEU A 63 -1.77 -4.20 5.07
N GLU A 64 -2.88 -4.90 5.33
CA GLU A 64 -2.90 -6.36 5.43
C GLU A 64 -2.32 -7.04 4.18
N SER A 65 -2.52 -6.43 3.00
CA SER A 65 -1.99 -6.91 1.73
C SER A 65 -1.86 -5.78 0.71
N VAL A 66 -0.93 -5.94 -0.24
CA VAL A 66 -0.80 -5.01 -1.39
C VAL A 66 -2.14 -4.90 -2.14
N HIS A 67 -2.86 -6.01 -2.29
CA HIS A 67 -4.17 -6.05 -2.95
C HIS A 67 -5.21 -5.16 -2.26
N THR A 68 -5.34 -5.26 -0.93
CA THR A 68 -6.31 -4.47 -0.14
C THR A 68 -6.01 -2.98 -0.23
N LEU A 69 -4.73 -2.62 -0.12
CA LEU A 69 -4.28 -1.24 -0.25
C LEU A 69 -4.55 -0.70 -1.66
N ALA A 70 -4.23 -1.47 -2.69
CA ALA A 70 -4.47 -1.09 -4.08
C ALA A 70 -5.96 -0.95 -4.41
N ALA A 71 -6.81 -1.84 -3.90
CA ALA A 71 -8.27 -1.73 -4.02
C ALA A 71 -8.78 -0.42 -3.40
N PHE A 72 -8.31 -0.09 -2.19
CA PHE A 72 -8.67 1.15 -1.52
C PHE A 72 -8.25 2.40 -2.31
N ILE A 73 -7.02 2.40 -2.85
CA ILE A 73 -6.52 3.50 -3.69
C ILE A 73 -7.32 3.60 -4.99
N ALA A 74 -7.66 2.46 -5.61
CA ALA A 74 -8.44 2.40 -6.84
C ALA A 74 -9.84 3.00 -6.67
N GLU A 75 -10.52 2.68 -5.56
CA GLU A 75 -11.81 3.27 -5.23
C GLU A 75 -11.73 4.79 -5.06
N ARG A 76 -10.65 5.30 -4.43
CA ARG A 76 -10.49 6.74 -4.20
C ARG A 76 -9.97 7.53 -5.40
N GLN A 77 -9.22 6.91 -6.31
CA GLN A 77 -8.82 7.55 -7.57
C GLN A 77 -9.92 7.54 -8.64
N GLY A 78 -10.90 6.64 -8.52
CA GLY A 78 -12.03 6.53 -9.46
C GLY A 78 -13.24 7.41 -9.13
N ALA A 79 -13.24 8.12 -7.99
CA ALA A 79 -14.35 8.93 -7.49
C ALA A 79 -14.20 10.43 -7.77
#